data_AF-A0A1G7X8G7-F1
#
_entry.id   AF-A0A1G7X8G7-F1
#
_cell.length_a   1.000
_cell.length_b   1.000
_cell.length_c   1.000
_cell.angle_alpha   90.00
_cell.angle_beta   90.00
_cell.angle_gamma   90.00
#
_symmetry.space_group_name_H-M   'P 1'
#
loop_
_entity.id
_entity.type
_entity.pdbx_description
1 polymer ?
#
loop_
_entity_poly.entity_id
_entity_poly.type
_entity_poly.pdbx_seq_one_letter_code
_entity_poly.pdbx_strand_id
1 'polypeptide(L)'
;MGEMTRLLADCEVGLRSLQEVQKLYDDDMWEIDDPKFANLRHVHLHLSVTVGKLAKVVEPNDHKSYRSEQVDVPSLGEELSPVLADLVMHAAQIANMLGGDLGRMLVNRYKQNAARFAPDSDFAKID
;
A
#
# COMPACT_ATOMS: atom_id res chain seq x y z
N MET A 1 7.38 -21.75 15.04
CA MET A 1 7.26 -20.43 14.39
C MET A 1 6.09 -19.72 15.03
N GLY A 2 6.26 -18.50 15.56
CA GLY A 2 5.16 -17.74 16.16
C GLY A 2 4.12 -17.33 15.10
N GLU A 3 2.89 -17.06 15.53
CA GLU A 3 1.78 -16.69 14.62
C GLU A 3 2.11 -15.46 13.78
N MET A 4 2.69 -14.42 14.38
CA MET A 4 3.13 -13.21 13.69
C MET A 4 4.18 -13.52 12.60
N THR A 5 5.18 -14.35 12.90
CA THR A 5 6.21 -14.74 11.91
C THR A 5 5.58 -15.47 10.73
N ARG A 6 4.61 -16.35 10.97
CA ARG A 6 3.85 -17.02 9.91
C ARG A 6 3.08 -16.02 9.05
N LEU A 7 2.34 -15.09 9.67
CA LEU A 7 1.57 -14.08 8.94
C LEU A 7 2.45 -13.17 8.08
N LEU A 8 3.63 -12.77 8.58
CA LEU A 8 4.57 -11.98 7.80
C LEU A 8 5.14 -12.76 6.61
N ALA A 9 5.41 -14.06 6.77
CA ALA A 9 5.81 -14.92 5.66
C ALA A 9 4.70 -15.05 4.61
N ASP A 10 3.44 -15.24 5.04
CA ASP A 10 2.28 -15.29 4.16
C ASP A 10 2.11 -13.95 3.40
N CYS A 11 2.29 -12.81 4.09
CA CYS A 11 2.28 -11.48 3.47
C CYS A 11 3.42 -11.30 2.45
N GLU A 12 4.64 -11.76 2.76
CA GLU A 12 5.78 -11.67 1.84
C GLU A 12 5.50 -12.44 0.55
N VAL A 13 4.94 -13.65 0.65
CA VAL A 13 4.54 -14.46 -0.52
C VAL A 13 3.46 -13.74 -1.32
N GLY A 14 2.40 -13.25 -0.66
CA GLY A 14 1.31 -12.54 -1.34
C GLY A 14 1.77 -11.28 -2.06
N LEU A 15 2.64 -10.48 -1.43
CA LEU A 15 3.18 -9.25 -2.02
C LEU A 15 4.14 -9.54 -3.18
N ARG A 16 4.90 -10.64 -3.11
CA ARG A 16 5.73 -11.08 -4.24
C ARG A 16 4.87 -11.46 -5.44
N SER A 17 3.82 -12.26 -5.24
CA SER A 17 2.89 -12.61 -6.31
C SER A 17 2.20 -11.37 -6.91
N LEU A 18 1.81 -10.41 -6.06
CA LEU A 18 1.28 -9.12 -6.52
C LEU A 18 2.29 -8.36 -7.38
N GLN A 19 3.56 -8.28 -6.97
CA GLN A 19 4.61 -7.63 -7.75
C GLN A 19 4.79 -8.29 -9.13
N GLU A 20 4.74 -9.63 -9.19
CA GLU A 20 4.83 -10.37 -10.46
C GLU A 20 3.62 -10.09 -11.36
N VAL A 21 2.40 -10.11 -10.82
CA VAL A 21 1.19 -9.73 -11.55
C VAL A 21 1.27 -8.29 -12.05
N GLN A 22 1.72 -7.37 -11.20
CA GLN A 22 1.87 -5.97 -11.59
C GLN A 22 2.87 -5.80 -12.73
N LYS A 23 3.99 -6.53 -12.68
CA LYS A 23 4.98 -6.49 -13.76
C LYS A 23 4.38 -6.94 -15.09
N LEU A 24 3.64 -8.05 -15.10
CA LEU A 24 2.97 -8.52 -16.32
C LEU A 24 1.94 -7.51 -16.82
N TYR A 25 1.17 -6.91 -15.92
CA TYR A 25 0.21 -5.86 -16.27
C TYR A 25 0.91 -4.65 -16.89
N ASP A 26 2.02 -4.17 -16.29
CA ASP A 26 2.79 -3.06 -16.82
C ASP A 26 3.39 -3.42 -18.19
N ASP A 27 3.95 -4.63 -18.35
CA ASP A 27 4.54 -5.09 -19.63
C ASP A 27 3.49 -5.13 -20.77
N ASP A 28 2.24 -5.52 -20.47
CA ASP A 28 1.16 -5.65 -21.47
C ASP A 28 0.42 -4.32 -21.74
N MET A 29 0.26 -3.47 -20.72
CA MET A 29 -0.59 -2.28 -20.80
C MET A 29 0.19 -0.98 -20.93
N TRP A 30 1.45 -0.99 -20.48
CA TRP A 30 2.32 0.18 -20.40
C TRP A 30 3.55 -0.10 -21.27
N GLU A 31 3.38 0.00 -22.59
CA GLU A 31 4.48 0.04 -23.56
C GLU A 31 5.35 1.29 -23.32
N ILE A 32 6.26 1.24 -22.34
CA ILE A 32 7.00 2.43 -21.94
C ILE A 32 8.50 2.20 -22.07
N ASP A 33 9.01 2.57 -23.25
CA ASP A 33 10.44 2.80 -23.52
C ASP A 33 10.99 4.06 -22.81
N ASP A 34 10.18 4.74 -21.98
CA ASP A 34 10.62 5.95 -21.28
C ASP A 34 11.69 5.63 -20.21
N PRO A 35 12.56 6.61 -19.91
CA PRO A 35 13.51 6.51 -18.81
C PRO A 35 12.84 6.20 -17.47
N LYS A 36 13.46 5.35 -16.64
CA LYS A 36 12.92 4.92 -15.33
C LYS A 36 12.38 6.06 -14.45
N PHE A 37 13.03 7.22 -14.44
CA PHE A 37 12.58 8.36 -13.65
C PHE A 37 11.30 9.01 -14.21
N ALA A 38 11.08 8.97 -15.52
CA ALA A 38 9.82 9.39 -16.13
C ALA A 38 8.68 8.47 -15.66
N ASN A 39 8.90 7.15 -15.66
CA ASN A 39 7.93 6.16 -15.18
C ASN A 39 7.60 6.38 -13.69
N LEU A 40 8.63 6.63 -12.87
CA LEU A 40 8.43 6.94 -11.46
C LEU A 40 7.59 8.22 -11.26
N ARG A 41 7.86 9.29 -12.03
CA ARG A 41 7.04 10.51 -12.00
C ARG A 41 5.60 10.23 -12.43
N HIS A 42 5.40 9.41 -13.46
CA HIS A 42 4.08 9.05 -13.94
C HIS A 42 3.28 8.29 -12.88
N VAL A 43 3.88 7.28 -12.23
CA VAL A 43 3.23 6.56 -11.12
C VAL A 43 2.98 7.48 -9.92
N HIS A 44 3.88 8.43 -9.63
CA HIS A 44 3.65 9.43 -8.59
C HIS A 44 2.42 10.31 -8.84
N LEU A 45 2.16 10.68 -10.10
CA LEU A 45 0.95 11.42 -10.48
C LEU A 45 -0.31 10.59 -10.20
N HIS A 46 -0.33 9.31 -10.61
CA HIS A 46 -1.45 8.41 -10.30
C HIS A 46 -1.65 8.24 -8.79
N LEU A 47 -0.57 8.03 -8.03
CA LEU A 47 -0.64 7.93 -6.57
C LEU A 47 -1.26 9.19 -5.95
N SER A 48 -0.89 10.37 -6.44
CA SER A 48 -1.44 11.65 -5.97
C SER A 48 -2.93 11.79 -6.29
N VAL A 49 -3.37 11.35 -7.48
CA VAL A 49 -4.79 11.29 -7.85
C VAL A 49 -5.55 10.32 -6.95
N THR A 50 -4.99 9.13 -6.69
CA THR A 50 -5.58 8.11 -5.82
C THR A 50 -5.73 8.59 -4.37
N VAL A 51 -4.70 9.25 -3.81
CA VAL A 51 -4.80 9.89 -2.49
C VAL A 51 -5.83 11.02 -2.49
N GLY A 52 -5.96 11.77 -3.59
CA GLY A 52 -7.02 12.77 -3.75
C GLY A 52 -8.44 12.16 -3.75
N LYS A 53 -8.63 10.99 -4.37
CA LYS A 53 -9.90 10.24 -4.29
C LYS A 53 -10.20 9.81 -2.85
N LEU A 54 -9.20 9.32 -2.11
CA LEU A 54 -9.34 8.99 -0.69
C LEU A 54 -9.82 10.21 0.10
N ALA A 55 -9.17 11.36 -0.10
CA ALA A 55 -9.53 12.60 0.58
C ALA A 55 -10.98 13.01 0.31
N LYS A 56 -11.47 12.87 -0.93
CA LYS A 56 -12.87 13.17 -1.29
C LYS A 56 -13.90 12.30 -0.57
N VAL A 57 -13.55 11.07 -0.19
CA VAL A 57 -14.43 10.20 0.61
C VAL A 57 -14.33 10.56 2.10
N VAL A 58 -13.13 10.84 2.59
CA VAL A 58 -12.89 11.09 4.02
C VAL A 58 -13.40 12.45 4.47
N GLU A 59 -13.11 13.53 3.74
CA GLU A 59 -13.41 14.92 4.14
C GLU A 59 -14.89 15.15 4.47
N PRO A 60 -15.88 14.74 3.64
CA PRO A 60 -17.29 14.92 3.98
C PRO A 60 -17.69 14.16 5.24
N ASN A 61 -17.10 12.98 5.48
CA ASN A 61 -17.41 12.16 6.64
C ASN A 61 -16.73 12.69 7.91
N ASP A 62 -15.56 13.32 7.80
CA ASP A 62 -14.93 14.06 8.89
C ASP A 62 -15.82 15.23 9.35
N HIS A 63 -16.39 15.98 8.40
CA HIS A 63 -17.35 17.05 8.72
C HIS A 63 -18.63 16.55 9.40
N LYS A 64 -19.15 15.39 8.98
CA LYS A 64 -20.27 14.73 9.68
C LYS A 64 -19.88 14.38 11.12
N SER A 65 -18.74 13.73 11.29
CA SER A 65 -18.23 13.36 12.61
C SER A 65 -18.04 14.57 13.53
N TYR A 66 -17.45 15.65 13.03
CA TYR A 66 -17.28 16.91 13.75
C TYR A 66 -18.61 17.50 14.23
N ARG A 67 -19.69 17.32 13.45
CA ARG A 67 -21.05 17.76 13.78
C ARG A 67 -21.82 16.76 14.67
N SER A 68 -21.15 15.72 15.17
CA SER A 68 -21.76 14.60 15.91
C SER A 68 -22.81 13.83 15.09
N GLU A 69 -22.73 13.88 13.76
CA GLU A 69 -23.54 13.04 12.87
C GLU A 69 -22.92 11.63 12.76
N GLN A 70 -23.77 10.62 12.64
CA GLN A 70 -23.31 9.23 12.52
C GLN A 70 -22.63 9.01 11.17
N VAL A 71 -21.41 8.46 11.20
CA VAL A 71 -20.69 7.98 10.03
C VAL A 71 -20.79 6.45 9.99
N ASP A 72 -21.40 5.92 8.94
CA ASP A 72 -21.44 4.48 8.67
C ASP A 72 -20.17 4.07 7.93
N VAL A 73 -19.10 3.76 8.67
CA VAL A 73 -17.81 3.36 8.09
C VAL A 73 -17.93 2.13 7.18
N PRO A 74 -18.66 1.05 7.54
CA PRO A 74 -18.92 -0.06 6.63
C PRO A 74 -19.46 0.35 5.26
N SER A 75 -20.38 1.33 5.20
CA SER A 75 -20.94 1.81 3.92
C SER A 75 -19.92 2.46 2.98
N LEU A 76 -18.79 2.96 3.52
CA LEU A 76 -17.72 3.54 2.72
C LEU A 76 -16.89 2.49 1.98
N GLY A 77 -17.10 1.19 2.28
CA GLY A 77 -16.32 0.10 1.72
C GLY A 77 -16.32 0.06 0.19
N GLU A 78 -17.48 0.30 -0.44
CA GLU A 78 -17.60 0.31 -1.91
C GLU A 78 -16.85 1.48 -2.55
N GLU A 79 -16.90 2.66 -1.93
CA GLU A 79 -16.20 3.86 -2.40
C GLU A 79 -14.68 3.76 -2.21
N LEU A 80 -14.24 3.16 -1.10
CA LEU A 80 -12.83 3.03 -0.73
C LEU A 80 -12.15 1.84 -1.42
N SER A 81 -12.90 0.79 -1.77
CA SER A 81 -12.35 -0.43 -2.38
C SER A 81 -11.42 -0.17 -3.59
N PRO A 82 -11.83 0.57 -4.64
CA PRO A 82 -10.94 0.84 -5.77
C PRO A 82 -9.73 1.68 -5.37
N VAL A 83 -9.88 2.61 -4.43
CA VAL A 83 -8.78 3.45 -3.94
C VAL A 83 -7.73 2.61 -3.21
N LEU A 84 -8.15 1.68 -2.36
CA LEU A 84 -7.25 0.78 -1.64
C LEU A 84 -6.52 -0.16 -2.61
N ALA A 85 -7.22 -0.67 -3.62
CA ALA A 85 -6.61 -1.49 -4.68
C ALA A 85 -5.55 -0.69 -5.46
N ASP A 86 -5.87 0.53 -5.90
CA ASP A 86 -4.94 1.43 -6.61
C ASP A 86 -3.69 1.72 -5.76
N LEU A 87 -3.82 1.95 -4.45
CA LEU A 87 -2.68 2.19 -3.56
C LEU A 87 -1.73 0.99 -3.49
N VAL A 88 -2.28 -0.21 -3.39
CA VAL A 88 -1.50 -1.46 -3.37
C VAL A 88 -0.83 -1.71 -4.71
N MET A 89 -1.54 -1.43 -5.81
CA MET A 89 -1.04 -1.49 -7.18
C MET A 89 0.16 -0.56 -7.37
N HIS A 90 0.04 0.72 -7.02
CA HIS A 90 1.12 1.70 -7.15
C HIS A 90 2.33 1.37 -6.27
N ALA A 91 2.12 0.79 -5.08
CA ALA A 91 3.22 0.33 -4.25
C ALA A 91 4.02 -0.79 -4.94
N ALA A 92 3.34 -1.75 -5.57
CA ALA A 92 3.98 -2.80 -6.35
C ALA A 92 4.71 -2.26 -7.59
N GLN A 93 4.10 -1.33 -8.33
CA GLN A 93 4.73 -0.65 -9.49
C GLN A 93 6.04 0.03 -9.08
N ILE A 94 6.02 0.83 -8.01
CA ILE A 94 7.21 1.54 -7.53
C ILE A 94 8.28 0.55 -7.06
N ALA A 95 7.90 -0.50 -6.32
CA ALA A 95 8.85 -1.52 -5.87
C ALA A 95 9.53 -2.22 -7.05
N ASN A 96 8.78 -2.58 -8.09
CA ASN A 96 9.31 -3.17 -9.33
C ASN A 96 10.29 -2.23 -10.04
N MET A 97 9.96 -0.93 -10.18
CA MET A 97 10.84 0.06 -10.80
C MET A 97 12.17 0.23 -10.06
N LEU A 98 12.14 0.14 -8.72
CA LEU A 98 13.31 0.23 -7.86
C LEU A 98 14.11 -1.09 -7.79
N GLY A 99 13.60 -2.18 -8.38
CA GLY A 99 14.19 -3.52 -8.24
C GLY A 99 14.13 -4.07 -6.81
N GLY A 100 13.14 -3.62 -6.03
CA GLY A 100 12.98 -3.98 -4.63
C GLY A 100 11.97 -5.09 -4.39
N ASP A 101 12.08 -5.73 -3.23
CA ASP A 101 11.10 -6.70 -2.71
C ASP A 101 10.14 -5.96 -1.76
N LEU A 102 8.88 -5.81 -2.18
CA LEU A 102 7.84 -5.09 -1.45
C LEU A 102 7.51 -5.78 -0.11
N GLY A 103 7.53 -7.11 -0.07
CA GLY A 103 7.32 -7.88 1.15
C GLY A 103 8.38 -7.59 2.19
N ARG A 104 9.66 -7.63 1.80
CA ARG A 104 10.78 -7.27 2.68
C ARG A 104 10.73 -5.81 3.12
N MET A 105 10.36 -4.89 2.22
CA MET A 105 10.16 -3.48 2.56
C MET A 105 9.10 -3.32 3.65
N LEU A 106 7.98 -4.03 3.55
CA LEU A 106 6.90 -3.99 4.54
C LEU A 106 7.35 -4.57 5.89
N VAL A 107 8.01 -5.74 5.91
CA VAL A 107 8.55 -6.35 7.13
C VAL A 107 9.51 -5.39 7.83
N ASN A 108 10.44 -4.80 7.09
CA ASN A 108 11.37 -3.82 7.63
C ASN A 108 10.65 -2.58 8.20
N ARG A 109 9.56 -2.14 7.56
CA ARG A 109 8.77 -1.01 8.06
C ARG A 109 8.08 -1.34 9.38
N TYR A 110 7.52 -2.53 9.54
CA TYR A 110 6.96 -2.98 10.83
C TYR A 110 8.02 -3.03 11.93
N LYS A 111 9.20 -3.61 11.66
CA LYS A 111 10.33 -3.66 12.60
C LYS A 111 10.73 -2.25 13.07
N GLN A 112 10.91 -1.32 12.13
CA GLN A 112 11.29 0.07 12.44
C GLN A 112 10.23 0.79 13.28
N ASN A 113 8.95 0.60 12.97
CA ASN A 113 7.86 1.22 13.74
C ASN A 113 7.78 0.61 15.15
N ALA A 114 7.90 -0.70 15.27
CA ALA A 114 7.87 -1.39 16.56
C ALA A 114 9.04 -0.95 17.45
N ALA A 115 10.27 -0.91 16.92
CA ALA A 115 11.43 -0.42 17.66
C ALA A 115 11.26 1.02 18.19
N ARG A 116 10.52 1.86 17.45
CA ARG A 116 10.29 3.27 17.82
C ARG A 116 9.14 3.46 18.82
N PHE A 117 8.04 2.73 18.66
CA PHE A 117 6.79 3.02 19.38
C PHE A 117 6.35 1.91 20.35
N ALA A 118 6.87 0.70 20.20
CA ALA A 118 6.55 -0.46 21.01
C ALA A 118 7.73 -1.44 21.08
N PRO A 119 8.87 -1.04 21.68
CA PRO A 119 10.13 -1.78 21.61
C PRO A 119 10.08 -3.17 22.27
N ASP A 120 9.14 -3.39 23.19
CA ASP A 120 8.94 -4.68 23.85
C ASP A 120 7.99 -5.63 23.09
N SER A 121 7.38 -5.15 22.00
CA SER A 121 6.45 -5.94 21.18
C SER A 121 7.15 -7.04 20.40
N ASP A 122 6.38 -8.04 19.98
CA ASP A 122 6.93 -9.14 19.17
C ASP A 122 7.46 -8.66 17.82
N PHE A 123 6.89 -7.58 17.26
CA PHE A 123 7.37 -6.97 16.02
C PHE A 123 8.78 -6.38 16.13
N ALA A 124 9.18 -5.91 17.31
CA ALA A 124 10.54 -5.40 17.55
C ALA A 124 11.59 -6.52 17.63
N LYS A 125 11.15 -7.77 17.83
CA LYS A 125 11.98 -8.97 18.00
C LYS A 125 12.05 -9.83 16.74
N ILE A 126 11.55 -9.35 15.61
CA ILE A 126 11.61 -10.09 14.34
C ILE A 126 13.06 -10.01 13.82
N ASP A 127 13.70 -11.17 13.65
CA ASP A 127 15.04 -11.31 13.05
C ASP A 127 15.06 -10.96 11.56
#